data_AF-A0A7L0A8T7-F1
#
_entry.id   AF-A0A7L0A8T7-F1
#
_cell.length_a   1.000
_cell.length_b   1.000
_cell.length_c   1.000
_cell.angle_alpha   90.00
_cell.angle_beta   90.00
_cell.angle_gamma   90.00
#
_symmetry.space_group_name_H-M   'P 1'
#
loop_
_entity.id
_entity.type
_entity.pdbx_description
1 polymer ?
#
loop_
_entity_poly.entity_id
_entity_poly.type
_entity_poly.pdbx_seq_one_letter_code
_entity_poly.pdbx_strand_id
1 'polypeptide(L)' 'KRTKRKYRCRIRSPETVQRTKQIRRSKANARERRRMHNLNEALETLRRTLPQFPDEPKLTKIETLRMANNYIYTLRKIL' A
#
# COMPACT_ATOMS: atom_id res chain seq x y z
N LYS A 1 -42.49 -3.68 -34.80
CA LYS A 1 -42.68 -3.11 -33.44
C LYS A 1 -41.64 -3.70 -32.48
N ARG A 2 -40.55 -2.98 -32.17
CA ARG A 2 -39.51 -3.43 -31.21
C ARG A 2 -40.05 -3.24 -29.79
N THR A 3 -40.47 -4.32 -29.15
CA THR A 3 -40.95 -4.28 -27.76
C THR A 3 -39.77 -3.99 -26.83
N LYS A 4 -39.86 -2.87 -26.09
CA LYS A 4 -38.89 -2.48 -25.08
C LYS A 4 -38.80 -3.58 -24.04
N ARG A 5 -37.75 -4.41 -24.09
CA ARG A 5 -37.39 -5.32 -23.00
C ARG A 5 -37.03 -4.43 -21.80
N LYS A 6 -38.04 -4.19 -20.95
CA LYS A 6 -37.90 -3.56 -19.63
C LYS A 6 -36.66 -4.13 -18.97
N TYR A 7 -35.79 -3.25 -18.48
CA TYR A 7 -34.69 -3.57 -17.58
C TYR A 7 -35.22 -4.39 -16.40
N ARG A 8 -35.36 -5.70 -16.58
CA ARG A 8 -35.55 -6.62 -15.46
C ARG A 8 -34.18 -6.70 -14.83
N CYS A 9 -33.90 -5.81 -13.88
CA CYS A 9 -32.91 -6.10 -12.86
C CYS A 9 -33.35 -7.43 -12.24
N ARG A 10 -32.74 -8.53 -12.70
CA ARG A 10 -32.88 -9.82 -12.03
C ARG A 10 -32.34 -9.58 -10.62
N ILE A 11 -33.25 -9.55 -9.64
CA ILE A 11 -32.89 -9.49 -8.23
C ILE A 11 -31.97 -10.69 -8.01
N ARG A 12 -30.69 -10.41 -7.76
CA ARG A 12 -29.68 -11.43 -7.51
C ARG A 12 -30.01 -12.08 -6.17
N SER A 13 -29.88 -13.41 -6.07
CA SER A 13 -30.13 -14.09 -4.80
C SER A 13 -29.22 -13.52 -3.71
N PRO A 14 -29.68 -13.42 -2.45
CA PRO A 14 -28.88 -12.85 -1.35
C PRO A 14 -27.48 -13.45 -1.25
N GLU A 15 -27.32 -14.76 -1.51
CA GLU A 15 -26.06 -15.49 -1.49
C GLU A 15 -25.10 -15.01 -2.58
N THR A 16 -25.60 -14.79 -3.80
CA THR A 16 -24.77 -14.30 -4.92
C THR A 16 -24.33 -12.85 -4.70
N VAL A 17 -25.18 -12.02 -4.09
CA VAL A 17 -24.81 -10.65 -3.70
C VAL A 17 -23.72 -10.68 -2.64
N GLN A 18 -23.88 -11.54 -1.61
CA GLN A 18 -22.92 -11.67 -0.53
C GLN A 18 -21.57 -12.20 -1.03
N ARG A 19 -21.57 -13.23 -1.89
CA ARG A 19 -20.34 -13.74 -2.54
C ARG A 19 -19.64 -12.65 -3.35
N THR A 20 -20.41 -11.87 -4.13
CA THR A 20 -19.85 -10.75 -4.91
C THR A 20 -19.20 -9.70 -4.00
N LYS A 21 -19.84 -9.36 -2.87
CA LYS A 21 -19.30 -8.42 -1.87
C LYS A 21 -17.99 -8.95 -1.27
N GLN A 22 -17.94 -10.23 -0.91
CA GLN A 22 -16.72 -10.87 -0.39
C GLN A 22 -15.57 -10.84 -1.41
N ILE A 23 -15.85 -11.17 -2.68
CA ILE A 23 -14.84 -11.11 -3.76
C ILE A 23 -14.31 -9.68 -3.94
N ARG A 24 -15.19 -8.67 -3.95
CA ARG A 24 -14.80 -7.26 -4.05
C ARG A 24 -13.88 -6.84 -2.90
N ARG A 25 -14.24 -7.23 -1.66
CA ARG A 25 -13.42 -6.98 -0.46
C ARG A 25 -12.06 -7.66 -0.56
N SER A 26 -12.03 -8.94 -0.94
CA SER A 26 -10.77 -9.69 -1.12
C SER A 26 -9.86 -9.03 -2.17
N LYS A 27 -10.41 -8.61 -3.32
CA LYS A 27 -9.68 -7.87 -4.34
C LYS A 27 -9.14 -6.52 -3.83
N ALA A 28 -9.92 -5.80 -3.02
CA ALA A 28 -9.46 -4.55 -2.39
C ALA A 28 -8.29 -4.80 -1.42
N ASN A 29 -8.41 -5.81 -0.55
CA ASN A 29 -7.35 -6.18 0.40
C ASN A 29 -6.06 -6.62 -0.33
N ALA A 30 -6.18 -7.34 -1.43
CA ALA A 30 -5.02 -7.73 -2.24
C ALA A 30 -4.29 -6.51 -2.86
N ARG A 31 -5.04 -5.50 -3.32
CA ARG A 31 -4.46 -4.25 -3.81
C ARG A 31 -3.74 -3.49 -2.71
N GLU A 32 -4.35 -3.39 -1.54
CA GLU A 32 -3.74 -2.68 -0.41
C GLU A 32 -2.46 -3.36 0.08
N ARG A 33 -2.44 -4.71 0.13
CA ARG A 33 -1.21 -5.46 0.42
C ARG A 33 -0.09 -5.14 -0.59
N ARG A 34 -0.41 -5.09 -1.89
CA ARG A 34 0.58 -4.73 -2.92
C ARG A 34 1.08 -3.28 -2.73
N ARG A 35 0.17 -2.34 -2.48
CA ARG A 35 0.54 -0.94 -2.18
C ARG A 35 1.51 -0.87 -0.99
N MET A 36 1.18 -1.57 0.10
CA MET A 36 2.03 -1.60 1.30
C MET A 36 3.36 -2.30 1.07
N HIS A 37 3.41 -3.34 0.24
CA HIS A 37 4.66 -3.99 -0.13
C HIS A 37 5.60 -3.00 -0.84
N ASN A 38 5.12 -2.32 -1.89
CA ASN A 38 5.90 -1.31 -2.60
C ASN A 38 6.38 -0.18 -1.68
N LEU A 39 5.52 0.27 -0.75
CA LEU A 39 5.90 1.28 0.24
C LEU A 39 7.02 0.79 1.17
N ASN A 40 6.91 -0.46 1.65
CA ASN A 40 7.92 -1.04 2.53
C ASN A 40 9.24 -1.29 1.79
N GLU A 41 9.21 -1.65 0.50
CA GLU A 41 10.40 -1.76 -0.34
C GLU A 41 11.10 -0.40 -0.50
N ALA A 42 10.35 0.67 -0.81
CA ALA A 42 10.91 2.01 -0.90
C ALA A 42 11.53 2.48 0.42
N LEU A 43 10.90 2.16 1.56
CA LEU A 43 11.46 2.45 2.88
C LEU A 43 12.74 1.65 3.15
N GLU A 44 12.85 0.43 2.64
CA GLU A 44 14.07 -0.37 2.75
C GLU A 44 15.21 0.20 1.92
N THR A 45 14.91 0.64 0.70
CA THR A 45 15.88 1.36 -0.13
C THR A 45 16.36 2.62 0.59
N LEU A 46 15.46 3.39 1.22
CA LEU A 46 15.86 4.54 2.04
C LEU A 46 16.82 4.11 3.15
N ARG A 47 16.52 3.06 3.94
CA ARG A 47 17.43 2.57 4.99
C ARG A 47 18.85 2.32 4.47
N ARG A 48 18.97 1.66 3.31
CA ARG A 48 20.28 1.34 2.71
C ARG A 48 21.08 2.56 2.28
N THR A 49 20.42 3.69 2.01
CA THR A 49 21.09 4.95 1.66
C THR A 49 21.53 5.76 2.86
N LEU A 50 21.04 5.43 4.05
CA LEU A 50 21.39 6.16 5.27
C LEU A 50 22.67 5.58 5.88
N PRO A 51 23.50 6.42 6.52
CA PRO A 51 24.71 5.96 7.19
C PRO A 51 24.36 5.08 8.40
N GLN A 52 24.75 3.81 8.39
CA GLN A 52 24.51 2.84 9.47
C GLN A 52 25.75 1.95 9.66
N PHE A 53 26.07 1.58 10.91
CA PHE A 53 27.17 0.65 11.19
C PHE A 53 26.78 -0.81 10.94
N PRO A 54 27.72 -1.69 10.55
CA PRO A 54 27.41 -3.09 10.19
C PRO A 54 26.68 -3.90 11.27
N ASP A 55 26.93 -3.60 12.55
CA ASP A 55 26.36 -4.34 13.69
C ASP A 55 25.13 -3.66 14.31
N GLU A 56 24.68 -2.53 13.74
CA GLU A 56 23.53 -1.83 14.29
C GLU A 56 22.20 -2.52 13.93
N PRO A 57 21.23 -2.54 14.87
CA PRO A 57 19.92 -3.07 14.60
C PRO A 57 19.22 -2.27 13.50
N LYS A 58 18.38 -2.96 12.73
CA LYS A 58 17.57 -2.33 11.70
C LYS A 58 16.65 -1.26 12.29
N LEU A 59 16.76 -0.05 11.77
CA LEU A 59 15.93 1.08 12.18
C LEU A 59 14.43 0.81 11.98
N THR A 60 13.63 1.19 12.97
CA THR A 60 12.17 1.23 12.84
C THR A 60 11.74 2.25 11.78
N LYS A 61 10.45 2.23 11.39
CA LYS A 61 9.94 3.14 10.36
C LYS A 61 10.12 4.61 10.74
N ILE A 62 9.85 4.96 12.00
CA ILE A 62 9.97 6.33 12.49
C ILE A 62 11.42 6.78 12.59
N GLU A 63 12.31 5.91 13.07
CA GLU A 63 13.74 6.20 13.14
C GLU A 63 14.35 6.41 11.76
N THR A 64 13.97 5.58 10.78
CA THR A 64 14.42 5.74 9.38
C THR A 64 14.08 7.12 8.84
N LEU A 65 12.85 7.61 9.07
CA LEU A 65 12.42 8.92 8.60
C LEU A 65 13.12 10.08 9.32
N ARG A 66 13.29 9.97 10.64
CA ARG A 66 14.02 10.97 11.45
C ARG A 66 15.49 11.07 11.03
N MET A 67 16.15 9.92 10.85
CA MET A 67 17.54 9.84 10.43
C MET A 67 17.74 10.38 9.02
N ALA A 68 16.82 10.08 8.08
CA ALA A 68 16.87 10.65 6.73
C ALA A 68 16.78 12.18 6.73
N ASN A 69 15.86 12.75 7.52
CA ASN A 69 15.73 14.20 7.63
C ASN A 69 17.02 14.83 8.20
N ASN A 70 17.55 14.27 9.29
CA ASN A 70 18.79 14.75 9.89
C ASN A 70 19.98 14.63 8.92
N TYR A 71 20.07 13.53 8.18
CA TYR A 71 21.14 13.30 7.22
C TYR A 71 21.13 14.34 6.10
N ILE A 72 19.96 14.63 5.52
CA ILE A 72 19.80 15.72 4.53
C ILE A 72 20.23 17.07 5.12
N TYR A 73 19.80 17.38 6.35
CA TYR A 73 20.17 18.62 7.03
C TYR A 73 21.68 18.74 7.24
N THR A 74 22.33 17.67 7.72
CA THR A 74 23.78 17.63 7.95
C THR A 74 24.55 17.79 6.64
N LEU A 75 24.16 17.06 5.58
CA LEU A 75 24.81 17.20 4.27
C LEU A 75 24.69 18.64 3.73
N ARG A 76 23.51 19.27 3.88
CA ARG A 76 23.29 20.67 3.47
C ARG A 76 24.13 21.68 4.26
N LYS A 77 24.56 21.35 5.47
CA LYS A 77 25.40 22.23 6.30
C LYS A 77 26.88 22.12 5.95
N ILE A 78 27.31 20.95 5.49
CA ILE A 78 28.73 20.62 5.26
C ILE A 78 29.14 20.83 3.79
N LEU A 79 28.20 20.68 2.86
CA LEU A 79 28.34 21.03 1.44
C LEU A 79 27.97 22.50 1.20
#